data_AF-A0A0N4YET5-F1
#
_entry.id   AF-A0A0N4YET5-F1
#
_cell.length_a   1.000
_cell.length_b   1.000
_cell.length_c   1.000
_cell.angle_alpha   90.00
_cell.angle_beta   90.00
_cell.angle_gamma   90.00
#
_symmetry.space_group_name_H-M   'P 1'
#
loop_
_entity.id
_entity.type
_entity.pdbx_description
1 polymer ?
#
loop_
_entity_poly.entity_id
_entity_poly.type
_entity_poly.pdbx_seq_one_letter_code
_entity_poly.pdbx_strand_id
1 'polypeptide(L)' 'MFLLLLLFCSTSARIFHKPRDFRCRTLVVFGDSLSDDGVEAIGESHGFVRNSNGKIWPEYVERMLQCDENR' A
#
# COMPACT_ATOMS: atom_id res chain seq x y z
N MET A 1 14.24 -35.53 17.26
CA MET A 1 13.44 -34.68 18.17
C MET A 1 13.59 -33.19 17.87
N PHE A 2 14.81 -32.67 17.70
CA PHE A 2 15.06 -31.26 17.31
C PHE A 2 14.45 -30.86 15.95
N LEU A 3 14.51 -31.74 14.95
CA LEU A 3 13.95 -31.47 13.62
C LEU A 3 12.41 -31.35 13.62
N LEU A 4 11.73 -32.08 14.52
CA LEU A 4 10.27 -32.02 14.65
C LEU A 4 9.83 -30.70 15.30
N LEU A 5 10.60 -30.20 16.28
CA LEU A 5 10.38 -28.91 16.94
C LEU A 5 10.53 -27.73 15.97
N LEU A 6 11.50 -27.79 15.05
CA LEU A 6 11.68 -26.74 14.02
C LEU A 6 10.50 -26.72 13.02
N LEU A 7 9.99 -27.88 12.61
CA LEU A 7 8.83 -27.97 11.72
C LEU A 7 7.53 -27.46 12.38
N PHE A 8 7.34 -27.70 13.69
CA PHE A 8 6.22 -27.15 14.45
C PHE A 8 6.34 -25.64 14.72
N CYS A 9 7.56 -25.11 14.79
CA CYS A 9 7.78 -23.67 14.93
C CYS A 9 7.35 -22.91 13.65
N SER A 10 7.65 -23.46 12.47
CA SER A 10 7.28 -22.88 11.18
C SER A 10 5.76 -22.76 10.97
N THR A 11 4.96 -23.63 11.60
CA THR A 11 3.49 -23.61 11.43
C THR A 11 2.78 -22.67 12.40
N SER A 12 3.40 -22.35 13.55
CA SER A 12 2.81 -21.48 14.59
C SER A 12 3.00 -19.99 14.31
N ALA A 13 3.99 -19.63 13.49
CA ALA A 13 4.18 -18.25 13.01
C ALA A 13 3.24 -17.90 11.84
N ARG A 14 2.00 -18.41 11.82
CA ARG A 14 0.92 -17.70 11.14
C ARG A 14 0.63 -16.48 12.00
N ILE A 15 1.30 -15.36 11.69
CA ILE A 15 0.92 -14.05 12.18
C ILE A 15 -0.55 -13.88 11.78
N PHE A 16 -1.44 -14.24 12.70
CA PHE A 16 -2.88 -14.10 12.55
C PHE A 16 -3.20 -12.62 12.78
N HIS A 17 -2.66 -11.77 11.90
CA HIS A 17 -3.14 -10.40 11.78
C HIS A 17 -4.52 -10.54 11.18
N LYS A 18 -5.53 -10.71 12.04
CA LYS A 18 -6.91 -10.49 11.64
C LYS A 18 -6.93 -9.03 11.18
N PRO A 19 -7.16 -8.73 9.89
CA PRO A 19 -7.31 -7.35 9.48
C PRO A 19 -8.42 -6.79 10.36
N ARG A 20 -8.14 -5.71 11.11
CA ARG A 20 -9.25 -4.93 11.66
C ARG A 20 -10.12 -4.58 10.45
N ASP A 21 -11.44 -4.73 10.56
CA ASP A 21 -12.38 -4.14 9.61
C ASP A 21 -12.24 -2.61 9.70
N PHE A 22 -11.18 -2.10 9.08
CA PHE A 22 -10.89 -0.69 8.97
C PHE A 22 -11.45 -0.25 7.63
N ARG A 23 -12.62 0.40 7.68
CA ARG A 23 -13.18 1.08 6.51
C ARG A 23 -12.48 2.41 6.39
N CYS A 24 -11.51 2.50 5.49
CA CYS A 24 -10.93 3.76 5.11
C CYS A 24 -12.02 4.67 4.53
N ARG A 25 -12.13 5.91 5.02
CA ARG A 25 -13.00 6.94 4.43
C ARG A 25 -12.23 7.92 3.56
N THR A 26 -10.99 8.21 3.94
CA THR A 26 -10.11 9.17 3.26
C THR A 26 -8.67 8.81 3.59
N LEU A 27 -7.82 8.84 2.56
CA LEU A 27 -6.38 8.75 2.69
C LEU A 27 -5.79 10.12 2.38
N VAL A 28 -5.03 10.70 3.31
CA VAL A 28 -4.32 11.97 3.12
C VAL A 28 -2.83 11.67 3.14
N VAL A 29 -2.13 12.03 2.07
CA VAL A 29 -0.70 11.75 1.91
C VAL A 29 0.07 13.05 1.75
N PHE A 30 1.10 13.21 2.58
CA PHE A 30 2.10 14.25 2.46
C PHE A 30 3.42 13.59 2.12
N GLY A 31 4.16 14.14 1.17
CA GLY A 31 5.43 13.55 0.76
C GLY A 31 6.09 14.34 -0.34
N ASP A 32 6.82 13.61 -1.18
CA ASP A 32 7.60 14.12 -2.31
C ASP A 32 7.12 13.48 -3.63
N SER A 33 7.93 13.59 -4.68
CA SER A 33 7.63 13.05 -6.01
C SER A 33 7.35 11.54 -6.05
N LEU A 34 7.72 10.75 -5.03
CA LEU A 34 7.41 9.32 -4.96
C LEU A 34 5.95 9.04 -4.57
N SER A 35 5.28 10.04 -4.02
CA SER A 35 3.87 10.00 -3.59
C SER A 35 2.99 11.01 -4.32
N ASP A 36 3.54 11.77 -5.26
CA ASP A 36 2.82 12.76 -6.06
C ASP A 36 1.92 12.10 -7.11
N ASP A 37 0.62 12.35 -7.02
CA ASP A 37 -0.40 11.86 -7.95
C ASP A 37 -0.47 12.68 -9.25
N GLY A 38 0.38 13.70 -9.36
CA GLY A 38 0.51 14.61 -10.49
C GLY A 38 -0.03 16.01 -10.22
N VAL A 39 -0.37 16.34 -8.97
CA VAL A 39 -0.82 17.68 -8.59
C VAL A 39 0.28 18.72 -8.80
N GLU A 40 1.54 18.33 -8.71
CA GLU A 40 2.70 19.21 -8.93
C GLU A 40 3.35 19.03 -10.32
N ALA A 41 2.68 18.35 -11.27
CA ALA A 41 3.23 18.11 -12.61
C ALA A 41 3.28 19.39 -13.46
N ILE A 42 4.25 20.26 -13.20
CA ILE A 42 4.60 21.43 -14.01
C ILE A 42 5.85 21.08 -14.84
N GLY A 43 5.65 20.37 -15.95
CA GLY A 43 6.63 20.26 -17.04
C GLY A 43 7.68 19.14 -16.98
N GLU A 44 8.10 18.66 -15.80
CA GLU A 44 9.24 17.73 -15.64
C GLU A 44 8.86 16.23 -15.60
N SER A 45 7.62 15.86 -15.90
CA SER A 45 7.12 14.50 -15.65
C SER A 45 7.39 13.49 -16.78
N HIS A 46 8.37 13.74 -17.66
CA HIS A 46 8.74 12.88 -18.80
C HIS A 46 7.55 12.37 -19.65
N GLY A 47 6.46 13.15 -19.73
CA GLY A 47 5.24 12.79 -20.47
C GLY A 47 4.22 11.95 -19.69
N PHE A 48 4.47 11.67 -18.40
CA PHE A 48 3.53 11.00 -17.50
C PHE A 48 2.89 11.99 -16.53
N VAL A 49 1.73 11.67 -15.94
CA VAL A 49 1.12 12.54 -14.93
C VAL A 49 1.84 12.45 -13.58
N ARG A 50 2.44 11.29 -13.29
CA ARG A 50 3.21 11.00 -12.07
C ARG A 50 4.70 10.99 -12.40
N ASN A 51 5.56 11.10 -11.38
CA ASN A 51 7.00 10.80 -11.51
C ASN A 51 7.26 9.27 -11.55
N SER A 52 6.50 8.57 -12.40
CA SER A 52 6.52 7.12 -12.58
C SER A 52 5.83 6.77 -13.90
N ASN A 53 6.21 5.65 -14.50
CA ASN A 53 5.53 5.09 -15.67
C ASN A 53 4.23 4.34 -15.32
N GLY A 54 3.81 4.37 -14.05
CA GLY A 54 2.60 3.72 -13.57
C GLY A 54 2.07 4.40 -12.31
N LYS A 55 1.14 3.72 -11.64
CA LYS A 55 0.62 4.18 -10.35
C LYS A 55 1.72 4.28 -9.30
N ILE A 56 1.60 5.24 -8.42
CA ILE A 56 2.46 5.42 -7.25
C ILE A 56 1.94 4.62 -6.05
N TRP A 57 2.78 4.41 -5.04
CA TRP A 57 2.44 3.56 -3.89
C TRP A 57 1.13 3.96 -3.17
N PRO A 58 0.78 5.26 -3.00
CA PRO A 58 -0.46 5.66 -2.33
C PRO A 58 -1.72 5.16 -3.02
N GLU A 59 -1.73 5.12 -4.35
CA GLU A 59 -2.89 4.66 -5.11
C GLU A 59 -3.12 3.15 -4.98
N TYR A 60 -2.05 2.38 -4.76
CA TYR A 60 -2.18 0.97 -4.44
C TYR A 60 -2.71 0.79 -3.01
N VAL A 61 -2.23 1.59 -2.06
CA VAL A 61 -2.67 1.54 -0.66
C VAL A 61 -4.14 1.96 -0.53
N GLU A 62 -4.56 3.04 -1.18
CA GLU A 62 -5.95 3.50 -1.23
C GLU A 62 -6.89 2.37 -1.69
N ARG A 63 -6.51 1.66 -2.77
CA ARG A 63 -7.24 0.50 -3.29
C ARG A 63 -7.27 -0.66 -2.29
N MET A 64 -6.14 -1.00 -1.70
CA MET A 64 -6.06 -2.08 -0.70
C MET A 64 -6.92 -1.79 0.53
N LEU A 65 -7.05 -0.52 0.88
CA LEU A 65 -7.88 -0.04 1.99
C LEU A 65 -9.34 0.24 1.60
N GLN A 66 -9.68 0.09 0.31
CA GLN A 66 -11.02 0.34 -0.25
C GLN A 66 -11.59 1.71 0.17
N CYS A 67 -10.76 2.77 0.14
CA CYS A 67 -11.19 4.10 0.57
C CYS A 67 -12.35 4.67 -0.29
N ASP A 68 -12.54 4.17 -1.52
CA ASP A 68 -13.52 4.66 -2.50
C ASP A 68 -14.88 3.93 -2.52
N GLU A 69 -15.04 2.81 -1.79
CA GLU A 69 -16.23 1.95 -1.94
C GLU A 69 -17.57 2.57 -1.46
N ASN A 70 -17.58 3.81 -0.96
CA ASN A 70 -18.80 4.48 -0.47
C ASN A 70 -18.92 5.97 -0.88
N ARG A 71 -18.31 6.39 -2.00
CA ARG A 71 -18.42 7.76 -2.51
C ARG A 71 -19.39 7.88 -3.68
#